data_AF-A0A0F8WQG6-F1
#
_entry.id   AF-A0A0F8WQG6-F1
#
_cell.length_a   1.000
_cell.length_b   1.000
_cell.length_c   1.000
_cell.angle_alpha   90.00
_cell.angle_beta   90.00
_cell.angle_gamma   90.00
#
_symmetry.space_group_name_H-M   'P 1'
#
loop_
_entity.id
_entity.type
_entity.pdbx_description
1 polymer ?
#
loop_
_entity_poly.entity_id
_entity_poly.type
_entity_poly.pdbx_seq_one_letter_code
_entity_poly.pdbx_strand_id
1 'polypeptide(L)'
;LLDIVENFILFDDSRGERTKAISRYFQYFGVNRAFEQVQNRDKNKGRLGVFWHTQGSGKSYSMVFLSQKVFRKLTGNFTFVVVTDRKELDRQIYKTFAACGAVYEDEVHADSVEHLQQLLKEDHRHVFTLIHKFAEPKELSNRNNVIVMADEAHRTQYDRMASNTKSVIYRFYRYALNGWWRRENSRSFR
;
A
#
# COMPACT_ATOMS: atom_id res chain seq x y z
N LEU A 1 -4.35 -15.05 18.44
CA LEU A 1 -2.92 -15.43 18.59
C LEU A 1 -2.33 -15.95 17.28
N LEU A 2 -2.94 -16.95 16.63
CA LEU A 2 -2.46 -17.50 15.34
C LEU A 2 -2.24 -16.43 14.26
N ASP A 3 -3.16 -15.47 14.11
CA ASP A 3 -3.05 -14.39 13.12
C ASP A 3 -1.76 -13.56 13.30
N ILE A 4 -1.34 -13.31 14.54
CA ILE A 4 -0.12 -12.55 14.81
C ILE A 4 1.11 -13.33 14.37
N VAL A 5 1.18 -14.60 14.77
CA VAL A 5 2.32 -15.48 14.45
C VAL A 5 2.47 -15.64 12.95
N GLU A 6 1.36 -15.78 12.24
CA GLU A 6 1.36 -16.00 10.81
C GLU A 6 1.63 -14.69 10.06
N ASN A 7 0.88 -13.62 10.34
CA ASN A 7 0.80 -12.44 9.46
C ASN A 7 1.47 -11.16 9.99
N PHE A 8 1.92 -11.15 11.26
CA PHE A 8 2.40 -9.94 11.92
C PHE A 8 3.81 -10.05 12.52
N ILE A 9 4.60 -10.94 11.94
CA ILE A 9 6.03 -11.08 12.19
C ILE A 9 6.76 -10.91 10.86
N LEU A 10 7.71 -9.98 10.81
CA LEU A 10 8.62 -9.79 9.68
C LEU A 10 10.05 -10.03 10.15
N PHE A 11 10.87 -10.56 9.24
CA PHE A 11 12.31 -10.66 9.43
C PHE A 11 12.94 -9.61 8.53
N ASP A 12 13.64 -8.67 9.14
CA ASP A 12 14.22 -7.50 8.47
C ASP A 12 15.75 -7.61 8.52
N ASP A 13 16.35 -7.72 7.33
CA ASP A 13 17.79 -7.88 7.15
C ASP A 13 18.49 -6.51 6.84
N SER A 14 17.80 -5.37 6.97
CA SER A 14 18.30 -4.03 6.58
C SER A 14 19.51 -3.52 7.38
N ARG A 15 19.77 -4.10 8.55
CA ARG A 15 20.87 -3.69 9.45
C ARG A 15 22.12 -4.58 9.33
N GLY A 16 22.17 -5.47 8.33
CA GLY A 16 23.26 -6.45 8.17
C GLY A 16 23.11 -7.68 9.06
N GLU A 17 22.13 -7.69 9.97
CA GLU A 17 21.73 -8.85 10.76
C GLU A 17 20.21 -9.04 10.71
N ARG A 18 19.77 -10.29 10.78
CA ARG A 18 18.34 -10.63 10.74
C ARG A 18 17.64 -10.22 12.02
N THR A 19 16.83 -9.18 11.95
CA THR A 19 16.02 -8.70 13.08
C THR A 19 14.58 -9.17 12.95
N LYS A 20 14.02 -9.74 14.02
CA LYS A 20 12.58 -10.08 14.07
C LYS A 20 11.76 -8.86 14.50
N ALA A 21 10.94 -8.33 13.60
CA ALA A 21 10.01 -7.25 13.86
C ALA A 21 8.58 -7.79 14.06
N ILE A 22 7.99 -7.53 15.23
CA ILE A 22 6.59 -7.86 15.53
C ILE A 22 5.75 -6.60 15.42
N SER A 23 4.55 -6.71 14.85
CA SER A 23 3.65 -5.56 14.71
C SER A 23 3.29 -4.93 16.06
N ARG A 24 3.19 -3.61 16.10
CA ARG A 24 2.57 -2.85 17.19
C ARG A 24 1.05 -2.99 17.13
N TYR A 25 0.37 -2.73 18.24
CA TYR A 25 -1.09 -2.87 18.35
C TYR A 25 -1.87 -2.14 17.23
N PHE A 26 -1.48 -0.89 16.92
CA PHE A 26 -2.18 -0.09 15.90
C PHE A 26 -1.92 -0.61 14.47
N GLN A 27 -0.75 -1.20 14.22
CA GLN A 27 -0.44 -1.84 12.94
C GLN A 27 -1.30 -3.09 12.77
N TYR A 28 -1.39 -3.93 13.80
CA TYR A 28 -2.24 -5.12 13.82
C TYR A 28 -3.69 -4.79 13.49
N PHE A 29 -4.31 -3.88 14.26
CA PHE A 29 -5.71 -3.53 14.07
C PHE A 29 -5.97 -2.81 12.75
N GLY A 30 -5.07 -1.93 12.32
CA GLY A 30 -5.27 -1.18 11.09
C GLY A 30 -5.08 -2.04 9.83
N VAL A 31 -4.09 -2.93 9.83
CA VAL A 31 -3.90 -3.91 8.75
C VAL A 31 -5.06 -4.90 8.69
N ASN A 32 -5.61 -5.36 9.83
CA ASN A 32 -6.77 -6.25 9.82
C ASN A 32 -8.02 -5.59 9.26
N ARG A 33 -8.28 -4.32 9.63
CA ARG A 33 -9.35 -3.54 9.02
C ARG A 33 -9.13 -3.34 7.53
N ALA A 34 -7.91 -3.03 7.11
CA ALA A 34 -7.57 -2.94 5.70
C ALA A 34 -7.86 -4.30 5.01
N PHE A 35 -7.37 -5.40 5.55
CA PHE A 35 -7.59 -6.73 4.99
C PHE A 35 -9.09 -7.07 4.82
N GLU A 36 -9.93 -6.79 5.82
CA GLU A 36 -11.40 -6.98 5.72
C GLU A 36 -12.01 -6.17 4.56
N GLN A 37 -11.50 -4.96 4.33
CA GLN A 37 -11.94 -4.12 3.22
C GLN A 37 -11.52 -4.73 1.87
N VAL A 38 -10.31 -5.31 1.77
CA VAL A 38 -9.85 -6.02 0.55
C VAL A 38 -10.73 -7.23 0.25
N GLN A 39 -11.16 -7.96 1.29
CA GLN A 39 -12.09 -9.07 1.16
C GLN A 39 -13.47 -8.63 0.65
N ASN A 40 -13.91 -7.44 1.05
CA ASN A 40 -15.22 -6.88 0.66
C ASN A 40 -15.15 -5.90 -0.53
N ARG A 41 -14.06 -5.91 -1.31
CA ARG A 41 -13.79 -4.90 -2.35
C ARG A 41 -14.90 -4.77 -3.40
N ASP A 42 -15.56 -5.86 -3.76
CA ASP A 42 -16.66 -5.87 -4.74
C ASP A 42 -17.88 -5.08 -4.23
N LYS A 43 -18.14 -5.12 -2.92
CA LYS A 43 -19.21 -4.34 -2.26
C LYS A 43 -18.82 -2.87 -2.10
N ASN A 44 -17.54 -2.59 -1.94
CA ASN A 44 -17.02 -1.26 -1.64
C ASN A 44 -16.76 -0.38 -2.88
N LYS A 45 -17.12 -0.86 -4.07
CA LYS A 45 -16.85 -0.18 -5.35
C LYS A 45 -15.39 0.31 -5.48
N GLY A 46 -14.44 -0.47 -4.97
CA GLY A 46 -12.99 -0.15 -5.01
C GLY A 46 -12.50 0.91 -4.01
N ARG A 47 -13.35 1.46 -3.13
CA ARG A 47 -12.94 2.54 -2.20
C ARG A 47 -12.52 2.00 -0.84
N LEU A 48 -11.21 1.86 -0.60
CA LEU A 48 -10.73 1.28 0.66
C LEU A 48 -9.97 2.28 1.53
N GLY A 49 -10.75 3.17 2.16
CA GLY A 49 -10.39 3.81 3.42
C GLY A 49 -9.10 4.65 3.45
N VAL A 50 -8.75 5.05 4.66
CA VAL A 50 -7.56 5.84 4.98
C VAL A 50 -6.90 5.23 6.19
N PHE A 51 -5.60 4.97 6.10
CA PHE A 51 -4.79 4.46 7.19
C PHE A 51 -3.90 5.56 7.77
N TRP A 52 -4.21 6.01 8.97
CA TRP A 52 -3.48 7.07 9.65
C TRP A 52 -2.28 6.53 10.42
N HIS A 53 -1.12 7.15 10.20
CA HIS A 53 0.12 6.82 10.88
C HIS A 53 0.76 8.08 11.48
N THR A 54 1.42 7.95 12.63
CA THR A 54 2.36 8.98 13.10
C THR A 54 3.73 8.79 12.45
N GLN A 55 4.55 9.84 12.40
CA GLN A 55 5.93 9.73 11.91
C GLN A 55 6.72 8.70 12.74
N GLY A 56 7.51 7.86 12.07
CA GLY A 56 8.30 6.81 12.74
C GLY A 56 7.48 5.61 13.26
N SER A 57 6.19 5.53 12.96
CA SER A 57 5.30 4.45 13.44
C SER A 57 5.44 3.11 12.71
N GLY A 58 6.33 2.99 11.72
CA GLY A 58 6.51 1.77 10.93
C GLY A 58 5.41 1.60 9.86
N LYS A 59 5.10 2.67 9.13
CA LYS A 59 4.10 2.68 8.06
C LYS A 59 4.44 1.70 6.92
N SER A 60 5.69 1.70 6.48
CA SER A 60 6.18 0.75 5.46
C SER A 60 5.99 -0.71 5.91
N TYR A 61 6.29 -1.05 7.17
CA TYR A 61 5.97 -2.39 7.71
C TYR A 61 4.47 -2.72 7.64
N SER A 62 3.59 -1.73 7.84
CA SER A 62 2.14 -1.96 7.75
C SER A 62 1.70 -2.27 6.32
N MET A 63 2.33 -1.63 5.33
CA MET A 63 2.14 -1.97 3.91
C MET A 63 2.64 -3.39 3.61
N VAL A 64 3.80 -3.77 4.14
CA VAL A 64 4.34 -5.14 4.00
C VAL A 64 3.37 -6.16 4.64
N PHE A 65 2.96 -5.95 5.88
CA PHE A 65 2.00 -6.82 6.58
C PHE A 65 0.71 -7.00 5.79
N LEU A 66 0.14 -5.91 5.26
CA LEU A 66 -1.07 -5.98 4.45
C LEU A 66 -0.84 -6.82 3.18
N SER A 67 0.23 -6.55 2.43
CA SER A 67 0.51 -7.27 1.19
C SER A 67 0.73 -8.77 1.44
N GLN A 68 1.56 -9.12 2.41
CA GLN A 68 1.85 -10.51 2.77
C GLN A 68 0.62 -11.24 3.27
N LYS A 69 -0.22 -10.59 4.09
CA LYS A 69 -1.46 -11.17 4.58
C LYS A 69 -2.45 -11.43 3.43
N VAL A 70 -2.56 -10.51 2.46
CA VAL A 70 -3.40 -10.71 1.27
C VAL A 70 -2.91 -11.90 0.46
N PHE A 71 -1.61 -11.99 0.15
CA PHE A 71 -1.05 -13.12 -0.60
C PHE A 71 -1.23 -14.46 0.12
N ARG A 72 -1.17 -14.47 1.45
CA ARG A 72 -1.30 -15.70 2.22
C ARG A 72 -2.76 -16.16 2.37
N LYS A 73 -3.70 -15.22 2.49
CA LYS A 73 -5.08 -15.53 2.90
C LYS A 73 -6.09 -15.49 1.77
N LEU A 74 -5.79 -14.80 0.67
CA LEU A 74 -6.69 -14.69 -0.47
C LEU A 74 -6.12 -15.43 -1.67
N THR A 75 -7.00 -16.05 -2.44
CA THR A 75 -6.64 -16.64 -3.74
C THR A 75 -6.73 -15.59 -4.83
N GLY A 76 -5.87 -15.74 -5.84
CA GLY A 76 -5.83 -14.86 -7.01
C GLY A 76 -4.52 -14.09 -7.14
N ASN A 77 -4.33 -13.52 -8.32
CA ASN A 77 -3.10 -12.83 -8.68
C ASN A 77 -3.13 -11.33 -8.28
N PHE A 78 -2.99 -11.05 -6.99
CA PHE A 78 -2.97 -9.66 -6.53
C PHE A 78 -1.69 -8.94 -6.90
N THR A 79 -1.81 -7.66 -7.26
CA THR A 79 -0.66 -6.76 -7.49
C THR A 79 -0.78 -5.56 -6.57
N PHE A 80 0.22 -5.32 -5.74
CA PHE A 80 0.31 -4.14 -4.87
C PHE A 80 1.13 -3.03 -5.53
N VAL A 81 0.48 -1.91 -5.84
CA VAL A 81 1.14 -0.73 -6.42
C VAL A 81 1.43 0.28 -5.31
N VAL A 82 2.70 0.43 -4.95
CA VAL A 82 3.16 1.40 -3.97
C VAL A 82 3.41 2.73 -4.69
N VAL A 83 2.64 3.75 -4.33
CA VAL A 83 2.71 5.07 -4.97
C VAL A 83 3.26 6.08 -3.98
N THR A 84 4.32 6.79 -4.38
CA THR A 84 4.96 7.84 -3.58
C THR A 84 5.07 9.15 -4.38
N ASP A 85 5.37 10.26 -3.71
CA ASP A 85 5.52 11.57 -4.35
C ASP A 85 6.95 11.85 -4.88
N ARG A 86 7.97 11.18 -4.33
CA ARG A 86 9.38 11.37 -4.69
C ARG A 86 10.23 10.11 -4.63
N LYS A 87 11.29 10.09 -5.46
CA LYS A 87 12.20 8.95 -5.65
C LYS A 87 12.88 8.48 -4.37
N GLU A 88 13.20 9.38 -3.46
CA GLU A 88 13.90 9.03 -2.21
C GLU A 88 12.98 8.22 -1.28
N LEU A 89 11.70 8.61 -1.16
CA LEU A 89 10.72 7.87 -0.37
C LEU A 89 10.41 6.53 -1.00
N ASP A 90 10.23 6.51 -2.33
CA ASP A 90 10.05 5.29 -3.11
C ASP A 90 11.13 4.25 -2.81
N ARG A 91 12.40 4.64 -2.95
CA ARG A 91 13.56 3.80 -2.64
C ARG A 91 13.60 3.33 -1.19
N GLN A 92 13.19 4.18 -0.23
CA GLN A 92 13.13 3.78 1.18
C GLN A 92 12.07 2.72 1.45
N ILE A 93 10.88 2.86 0.86
CA ILE A 93 9.81 1.88 1.01
C ILE A 93 10.20 0.58 0.30
N TYR A 94 10.73 0.66 -0.93
CA TYR A 94 11.26 -0.50 -1.65
C TYR A 94 12.30 -1.25 -0.82
N LYS A 95 13.30 -0.56 -0.26
CA LYS A 95 14.32 -1.17 0.62
C LYS A 95 13.68 -1.87 1.82
N THR A 96 12.61 -1.32 2.39
CA THR A 96 11.89 -1.98 3.50
C THR A 96 11.26 -3.30 3.03
N PHE A 97 10.59 -3.29 1.87
CA PHE A 97 9.97 -4.50 1.33
C PHE A 97 11.03 -5.55 0.97
N ALA A 98 12.12 -5.15 0.31
CA ALA A 98 13.22 -6.04 -0.04
C ALA A 98 13.89 -6.64 1.20
N ALA A 99 14.19 -5.83 2.21
CA ALA A 99 14.79 -6.29 3.46
C ALA A 99 13.87 -7.22 4.27
N CYS A 100 12.55 -7.11 4.09
CA CYS A 100 11.56 -8.02 4.66
C CYS A 100 11.35 -9.30 3.82
N GLY A 101 12.09 -9.48 2.72
CA GLY A 101 11.90 -10.57 1.77
C GLY A 101 10.53 -10.56 1.09
N ALA A 102 9.91 -9.38 0.92
CA ALA A 102 8.60 -9.24 0.31
C ALA A 102 8.63 -9.04 -1.21
N VAL A 103 9.71 -8.44 -1.73
CA VAL A 103 9.95 -8.36 -3.18
C VAL A 103 10.81 -9.56 -3.59
N TYR A 104 10.38 -10.27 -4.64
CA TYR A 104 11.07 -11.44 -5.18
C TYR A 104 11.59 -11.24 -6.61
N GLU A 105 11.26 -10.10 -7.22
CA GLU A 105 11.39 -9.83 -8.65
C GLU A 105 12.31 -8.63 -8.86
N ASP A 106 13.10 -8.69 -9.93
CA ASP A 106 13.87 -7.56 -10.44
C ASP A 106 12.94 -6.62 -11.24
N GLU A 107 13.34 -5.35 -11.41
CA GLU A 107 12.63 -4.37 -12.26
C GLU A 107 11.19 -3.97 -11.87
N VAL A 108 10.83 -4.05 -10.58
CA VAL A 108 9.50 -3.63 -10.09
C VAL A 108 9.25 -2.11 -10.06
N HIS A 109 10.14 -1.27 -10.59
CA HIS A 109 10.00 0.19 -10.57
C HIS A 109 9.52 0.72 -11.93
N ALA A 110 8.38 1.40 -11.94
CA ALA A 110 7.89 2.03 -13.15
C ALA A 110 8.63 3.33 -13.45
N ASP A 111 9.31 3.38 -14.60
CA ASP A 111 10.04 4.57 -15.08
C ASP A 111 9.16 5.54 -15.88
N SER A 112 8.21 5.01 -16.66
CA SER A 112 7.24 5.77 -17.44
C SER A 112 5.79 5.31 -17.19
N VAL A 113 4.82 6.02 -17.78
CA VAL A 113 3.40 5.63 -17.74
C VAL A 113 3.19 4.34 -18.53
N GLU A 114 3.86 4.20 -19.67
CA GLU A 114 3.84 3.02 -20.52
C GLU A 114 4.44 1.81 -19.81
N HIS A 115 5.56 2.01 -19.11
CA HIS A 115 6.20 0.96 -18.30
C HIS A 115 5.26 0.54 -17.15
N LEU A 116 4.61 1.48 -16.47
CA LEU A 116 3.59 1.14 -15.46
C LEU A 116 2.45 0.30 -16.04
N GLN A 117 1.94 0.65 -17.23
CA GLN A 117 0.90 -0.15 -17.90
C GLN A 117 1.37 -1.56 -18.23
N GLN A 118 2.64 -1.71 -18.62
CA GLN A 118 3.25 -3.01 -18.91
C GLN A 118 3.34 -3.86 -17.64
N LEU A 119 3.93 -3.32 -16.56
CA LEU A 119 4.05 -4.02 -15.27
C LEU A 119 2.69 -4.46 -14.72
N LEU A 120 1.63 -3.67 -14.93
CA LEU A 120 0.26 -4.02 -14.50
C LEU A 120 -0.42 -5.08 -15.37
N LYS A 121 0.09 -5.36 -16.57
CA LYS A 121 -0.37 -6.47 -17.43
C LYS A 121 0.38 -7.77 -17.12
N GLU A 122 1.62 -7.65 -16.68
CA GLU A 122 2.47 -8.76 -16.28
C GLU A 122 2.14 -9.27 -14.86
N ASP A 123 2.80 -10.35 -14.48
CA ASP A 123 2.59 -11.06 -13.22
C ASP A 123 3.57 -10.57 -12.13
N HIS A 124 3.38 -9.32 -11.70
CA HIS A 124 4.17 -8.73 -10.61
C HIS A 124 3.37 -8.67 -9.31
N ARG A 125 3.98 -9.12 -8.20
CA ARG A 125 3.36 -9.00 -6.87
C ARG A 125 3.39 -7.57 -6.34
N HIS A 126 4.48 -6.86 -6.57
CA HIS A 126 4.68 -5.48 -6.12
C HIS A 126 5.16 -4.62 -7.28
N VAL A 127 4.64 -3.40 -7.37
CA VAL A 127 5.08 -2.38 -8.33
C VAL A 127 5.29 -1.07 -7.58
N PHE A 128 6.43 -0.42 -7.78
CA PHE A 128 6.80 0.85 -7.15
C PHE A 128 6.77 1.95 -8.19
N THR A 129 6.16 3.08 -7.85
CA THR A 129 5.90 4.14 -8.82
C THR A 129 5.69 5.50 -8.16
N LEU A 130 5.78 6.55 -8.98
CA LEU A 130 5.59 7.92 -8.55
C LEU A 130 4.23 8.45 -8.97
N ILE A 131 3.65 9.30 -8.11
CA ILE A 131 2.28 9.80 -8.25
C ILE A 131 2.03 10.56 -9.56
N HIS A 132 3.05 11.22 -10.13
CA HIS A 132 2.92 11.95 -11.38
C HIS A 132 2.57 11.05 -12.58
N LYS A 133 2.81 9.74 -12.50
CA LYS A 133 2.40 8.76 -13.53
C LYS A 133 0.90 8.51 -13.57
N PHE A 134 0.17 9.00 -12.57
CA PHE A 134 -1.30 9.02 -12.50
C PHE A 134 -1.88 10.41 -12.79
N ALA A 135 -1.07 11.36 -13.30
CA ALA A 135 -1.54 12.72 -13.51
C ALA A 135 -2.54 12.85 -14.66
N GLU A 136 -2.35 12.05 -15.72
CA GLU A 136 -3.20 12.05 -16.92
C GLU A 136 -4.36 11.05 -16.77
N PRO A 137 -5.56 11.35 -17.30
CA PRO A 137 -6.71 10.44 -17.27
C PRO A 137 -6.56 9.32 -18.31
N LYS A 138 -5.58 8.44 -18.10
CA LYS A 138 -5.29 7.26 -18.93
C LYS A 138 -5.64 5.98 -18.16
N GLU A 139 -6.34 5.04 -18.78
CA GLU A 139 -6.57 3.73 -18.15
C GLU A 139 -5.24 2.98 -18.02
N LEU A 140 -4.78 2.75 -16.79
CA LEU A 140 -3.55 2.02 -16.49
C LEU A 140 -3.80 0.52 -16.34
N SER A 141 -4.95 0.14 -15.77
CA SER A 141 -5.36 -1.26 -15.66
C SER A 141 -6.86 -1.38 -15.38
N ASN A 142 -7.49 -2.39 -15.99
CA ASN A 142 -8.89 -2.78 -15.75
C ASN A 142 -9.02 -3.95 -14.76
N ARG A 143 -7.91 -4.48 -14.25
CA ARG A 143 -7.86 -5.59 -13.29
C ARG A 143 -8.49 -5.18 -11.94
N ASN A 144 -9.29 -6.08 -11.36
CA ASN A 144 -9.93 -5.91 -10.04
C ASN A 144 -9.11 -6.48 -8.87
N ASN A 145 -7.91 -7.00 -9.15
CA ASN A 145 -6.96 -7.54 -8.18
C ASN A 145 -5.71 -6.63 -8.01
N VAL A 146 -5.77 -5.40 -8.50
CA VAL A 146 -4.76 -4.37 -8.23
C VAL A 146 -5.14 -3.62 -6.96
N ILE A 147 -4.17 -3.46 -6.05
CA ILE A 147 -4.31 -2.72 -4.79
C ILE A 147 -3.26 -1.62 -4.76
N VAL A 148 -3.69 -0.37 -4.80
CA VAL A 148 -2.82 0.81 -4.72
C VAL A 148 -2.64 1.22 -3.26
N MET A 149 -1.39 1.32 -2.81
CA MET A 149 -1.00 1.85 -1.50
C MET A 149 -0.27 3.17 -1.71
N ALA A 150 -0.96 4.29 -1.48
CA ALA A 150 -0.41 5.61 -1.70
C ALA A 150 0.13 6.23 -0.39
N ASP A 151 1.42 6.60 -0.38
CA ASP A 151 2.06 7.39 0.68
C ASP A 151 1.79 8.88 0.46
N GLU A 152 1.20 9.57 1.44
CA GLU A 152 0.92 11.02 1.42
C GLU A 152 0.04 11.54 0.28
N ALA A 153 -0.70 10.66 -0.42
CA ALA A 153 -1.55 11.10 -1.51
C ALA A 153 -2.74 11.94 -1.02
N HIS A 154 -2.99 13.09 -1.64
CA HIS A 154 -4.15 13.93 -1.37
C HIS A 154 -5.44 13.38 -2.01
N ARG A 155 -6.61 13.91 -1.59
CA ARG A 155 -7.92 13.49 -2.12
C ARG A 155 -8.02 13.63 -3.65
N THR A 156 -7.51 14.72 -4.21
CA THR A 156 -7.51 14.95 -5.67
C THR A 156 -6.68 13.91 -6.41
N GLN A 157 -5.54 13.52 -5.85
CA GLN A 157 -4.68 12.47 -6.39
C GLN A 157 -5.37 11.10 -6.30
N TYR A 158 -6.13 10.85 -5.24
CA TYR A 158 -6.95 9.65 -5.12
C TYR A 158 -8.03 9.55 -6.19
N ASP A 159 -8.76 10.64 -6.44
CA ASP A 159 -9.80 10.64 -7.46
C ASP A 159 -9.22 10.36 -8.86
N ARG A 160 -7.98 10.83 -9.12
CA ARG A 160 -7.21 10.47 -10.33
C ARG A 160 -6.81 9.00 -10.35
N MET A 161 -6.13 8.51 -9.32
CA MET A 161 -5.74 7.08 -9.25
C MET A 161 -6.96 6.14 -9.43
N ALA A 162 -8.11 6.51 -8.86
CA ALA A 162 -9.36 5.78 -8.99
C ALA A 162 -9.97 5.84 -10.40
N SER A 163 -9.71 6.90 -11.17
CA SER A 163 -10.12 6.96 -12.58
C SER A 163 -9.13 6.24 -13.50
N ASN A 164 -7.84 6.21 -13.15
CA ASN A 164 -6.81 5.49 -13.90
C ASN A 164 -6.93 3.96 -13.77
N THR A 165 -7.48 3.46 -12.66
CA THR A 165 -7.49 2.03 -12.36
C THR A 165 -8.83 1.60 -11.77
N LYS A 166 -9.34 0.41 -12.14
CA LYS A 166 -10.49 -0.21 -11.45
C LYS A 166 -10.09 -0.83 -10.09
N SER A 167 -9.05 -0.27 -9.49
CA SER A 167 -8.33 -0.83 -8.37
C SER A 167 -8.93 -0.44 -7.03
N VAL A 168 -8.41 -1.12 -6.02
CA VAL A 168 -8.65 -0.82 -4.62
C VAL A 168 -7.55 0.13 -4.13
N ILE A 169 -7.89 1.29 -3.57
CA ILE A 169 -6.87 2.29 -3.15
C ILE A 169 -6.89 2.53 -1.64
N TYR A 170 -5.77 2.25 -0.97
CA TYR A 170 -5.46 2.68 0.40
C TYR A 170 -4.60 3.93 0.39
N ARG A 171 -5.02 4.94 1.15
CA ARG A 171 -4.16 6.09 1.45
C ARG A 171 -3.56 5.91 2.82
N PHE A 172 -2.25 5.99 2.91
CA PHE A 172 -1.56 6.09 4.17
C PHE A 172 -1.13 7.55 4.36
N TYR A 173 -1.44 8.17 5.50
CA TYR A 173 -0.99 9.55 5.81
C TYR A 173 -0.05 9.58 7.01
N ARG A 174 0.84 10.58 7.02
CA ARG A 174 1.59 11.01 8.21
C ARG A 174 0.84 12.11 8.95
N TYR A 175 0.73 11.98 10.26
CA TYR A 175 0.40 13.09 11.15
C TYR A 175 1.68 13.67 11.77
N ALA A 176 1.83 15.00 11.73
CA ALA A 176 2.83 15.73 12.51
C ALA A 176 2.18 16.16 13.84
N LEU A 177 2.80 15.83 14.98
CA LEU A 177 2.29 16.12 16.33
C LEU A 177 2.44 17.60 16.74
N ASN A 178 2.16 18.53 15.84
CA ASN A 178 2.25 19.96 16.11
C ASN A 178 0.86 20.61 15.94
N GLY A 179 0.04 20.52 16.98
CA GLY A 179 -1.05 21.47 17.25
C GLY A 179 -2.42 21.20 16.60
N TRP A 180 -3.38 20.89 17.48
CA TRP A 180 -4.83 21.10 17.36
C TRP A 180 -5.61 20.36 16.24
N TRP A 181 -6.41 19.42 16.72
CA TRP A 181 -7.46 18.70 16.03
C TRP A 181 -8.46 19.65 15.37
N ARG A 182 -8.43 19.78 14.04
CA ARG A 182 -9.55 20.32 13.26
C ARG A 182 -10.35 19.16 12.68
N ARG A 183 -11.53 18.97 13.26
CA ARG A 183 -12.53 17.97 12.86
C ARG A 183 -13.14 18.37 11.52
N GLU A 184 -12.50 18.01 10.40
CA GLU A 184 -13.12 18.12 9.08
C GLU A 184 -13.54 16.74 8.55
N ASN A 185 -14.85 16.50 8.67
CA ASN A 185 -15.68 15.57 7.90
C ASN A 185 -15.56 14.06 8.14
N SER A 186 -16.01 13.66 9.33
CA SER A 186 -16.59 12.33 9.60
C SER A 186 -18.05 12.21 9.09
N ARG A 187 -18.35 12.65 7.86
CA ARG A 187 -19.69 12.52 7.25
C ARG A 187 -19.57 12.01 5.81
N SER A 188 -19.20 10.75 5.65
CA SER A 188 -19.55 9.89 4.50
C SER A 188 -18.91 8.51 4.65
N PHE A 189 -19.23 7.85 5.76
CA PHE A 189 -19.09 6.40 5.89
C PHE A 189 -20.35 5.91 6.62
N ARG A 190 -21.46 5.96 5.87
CA ARG A 190 -22.57 5.02 5.96
C ARG A 190 -22.72 4.41 4.58
#